data_AF-M1WZW7-F1
#
_entry.id   AF-M1WZW7-F1
#
_cell.length_a   1.000
_cell.length_b   1.000
_cell.length_c   1.000
_cell.angle_alpha   90.00
_cell.angle_beta   90.00
_cell.angle_gamma   90.00
#
_symmetry.space_group_name_H-M   'P 1'
#
loop_
_entity.id
_entity.type
_entity.pdbx_description
1 polymer ?
#
loop_
_entity_poly.entity_id
_entity_poly.type
_entity_poly.pdbx_seq_one_letter_code
_entity_poly.pdbx_strand_id
1 'polypeptide(L)' 'MLVGLKVPEFDLNLVPIASEANIEQALCLGFGFGGQNTMIALRKLKDY' A
#
# COMPACT_ATOMS: atom_id res chain seq x y z
N MET A 1 -1.82 1.14 -14.93
CA MET A 1 -3.28 0.81 -14.94
C MET A 1 -3.43 -0.66 -14.64
N LEU A 2 -4.16 -1.02 -13.59
CA LEU A 2 -4.62 -2.40 -13.39
C LEU A 2 -5.56 -2.73 -14.56
N VAL A 3 -5.10 -3.59 -15.47
CA VAL A 3 -5.81 -3.87 -16.71
C VAL A 3 -6.98 -4.82 -16.38
N GLY A 4 -8.21 -4.30 -16.31
CA GLY A 4 -9.42 -5.15 -16.26
C GLY A 4 -10.55 -4.71 -15.34
N LEU A 5 -10.28 -3.97 -14.25
CA LEU A 5 -11.32 -3.54 -13.30
C LEU A 5 -11.74 -2.09 -13.57
N LYS A 6 -12.86 -1.91 -14.27
CA LYS A 6 -13.50 -0.59 -14.43
C LYS A 6 -14.17 -0.12 -13.14
N VAL A 7 -14.60 -1.07 -12.31
CA VAL A 7 -15.16 -0.86 -10.97
C VAL A 7 -14.31 -1.69 -10.01
N PRO A 8 -13.76 -1.10 -8.94
CA PRO A 8 -13.06 -1.86 -7.92
C PRO A 8 -14.01 -2.90 -7.29
N GLU A 9 -13.60 -4.16 -7.20
CA GLU A 9 -14.33 -5.19 -6.45
C GLU A 9 -14.33 -4.91 -4.94
N PHE A 10 -13.28 -4.22 -4.46
CA PHE A 10 -13.09 -3.85 -3.08
C PHE A 10 -13.16 -2.34 -2.93
N ASP A 11 -13.85 -1.88 -1.88
CA ASP A 11 -13.89 -0.47 -1.49
C ASP A 11 -12.61 -0.09 -0.74
N LEU A 12 -11.52 0.06 -1.50
CA LEU A 12 -10.22 0.53 -1.02
C LEU A 12 -9.93 1.90 -1.61
N ASN A 13 -9.27 2.75 -0.84
CA ASN A 13 -8.74 4.03 -1.31
C ASN A 13 -7.47 3.80 -2.16
N LEU A 14 -7.62 3.17 -3.32
CA LEU A 14 -6.56 3.05 -4.31
C LEU A 14 -6.25 4.44 -4.85
N VAL A 15 -4.97 4.82 -4.85
CA VAL A 15 -4.52 6.14 -5.33
C VAL A 15 -3.98 5.98 -6.77
N PRO A 16 -4.79 6.22 -7.82
CA PRO A 16 -4.43 5.92 -9.22
C PRO A 16 -3.47 6.93 -9.84
N ILE A 17 -3.32 8.10 -9.21
CA ILE A 17 -2.43 9.19 -9.60
C ILE A 17 -1.56 9.56 -8.41
N ALA A 18 -0.38 10.16 -8.64
CA ALA A 18 0.45 10.62 -7.53
C ALA A 18 -0.32 11.64 -6.68
N SER A 19 -0.30 11.45 -5.35
CA SER A 19 -0.92 12.35 -4.38
C SER A 19 0.06 12.61 -3.26
N GLU A 20 0.22 13.89 -2.91
CA GLU A 20 0.97 14.27 -1.73
C GLU A 20 0.15 13.96 -0.47
N ALA A 21 0.80 13.38 0.54
CA ALA A 21 0.20 13.08 1.83
C ALA A 21 1.28 12.99 2.91
N ASN A 22 1.01 13.51 4.11
CA ASN A 22 1.89 13.27 5.25
C ASN A 22 1.59 11.89 5.86
N ILE A 23 2.47 10.93 5.59
CA ILE A 23 2.35 9.55 6.07
C ILE A 23 3.31 9.33 7.25
N GLU A 24 2.76 9.11 8.43
CA GLU A 24 3.56 8.87 9.65
C GLU A 24 4.02 7.41 9.76
N GLN A 25 3.23 6.47 9.22
CA GLN A 25 3.47 5.04 9.27
C GLN A 25 3.00 4.38 7.99
N ALA A 26 3.73 3.36 7.53
CA ALA A 26 3.37 2.58 6.37
C ALA A 26 3.58 1.09 6.64
N LEU A 27 2.71 0.27 6.06
CA LEU A 27 2.85 -1.18 6.05
C LEU A 27 3.17 -1.64 4.63
N CYS A 28 4.35 -2.22 4.44
CA CYS A 28 4.76 -2.81 3.18
C CYS A 28 4.47 -4.30 3.21
N LEU A 29 3.47 -4.73 2.44
CA LEU A 29 3.04 -6.12 2.36
C LEU A 29 3.63 -6.78 1.10
N GLY A 30 4.20 -7.97 1.26
CA GLY A 30 4.67 -8.82 0.17
C GLY A 30 3.99 -10.19 0.23
N PHE A 31 3.50 -10.66 -0.90
CA PHE A 31 2.81 -11.95 -1.01
C PHE A 31 3.48 -12.75 -2.15
N GLY A 32 4.11 -13.86 -1.79
CA GLY A 32 4.81 -14.77 -2.69
C GLY A 32 4.04 -16.08 -2.91
N PHE A 33 4.42 -16.80 -3.97
CA PHE A 33 3.84 -18.12 -4.26
C PHE A 33 4.13 -19.12 -3.14
N GLY A 34 3.24 -20.10 -2.98
CA GLY A 34 3.35 -21.10 -1.91
C GLY A 34 2.97 -20.57 -0.52
N GLY A 35 2.29 -19.42 -0.44
CA GLY A 35 1.77 -18.86 0.81
C GLY A 35 2.81 -18.10 1.64
N GLN A 36 3.92 -17.68 1.03
CA GLN A 36 4.96 -16.92 1.70
C GLN A 36 4.57 -15.45 1.79
N ASN A 37 4.29 -14.98 3.01
CA ASN A 37 3.89 -13.60 3.24
C ASN A 37 4.96 -12.87 4.05
N THR A 38 5.30 -11.65 3.64
CA THR A 38 6.26 -10.79 4.31
C THR A 38 5.61 -9.45 4.62
N MET A 39 6.00 -8.85 5.75
CA MET A 39 5.50 -7.55 6.17
C MET A 39 6.62 -6.72 6.80
N ILE A 40 6.71 -5.46 6.41
CA ILE A 40 7.61 -4.47 7.01
C ILE A 40 6.77 -3.29 7.49
N ALA A 41 6.93 -2.92 8.76
CA ALA A 41 6.36 -1.70 9.30
C ALA A 41 7.41 -0.59 9.25
N LEU A 42 7.05 0.54 8.63
CA LEU A 42 7.87 1.74 8.55
C LEU A 42 7.21 2.84 9.37
N ARG A 43 8.03 3.66 10.02
CA ARG A 43 7.59 4.83 10.77
C ARG A 43 8.52 6.00 10.48
N LYS A 44 7.93 7.18 10.26
CA LYS A 44 8.68 8.44 10.17
C LYS A 44 9.40 8.67 11.50
N LEU A 45 10.71 8.90 11.42
CA LEU A 45 11.49 9.28 12.59
C LEU A 45 10.98 10.64 13.09
N LYS A 46 10.80 10.76 14.40
CA LYS A 46 10.50 12.05 15.00
C LYS A 46 11.80 12.81 15.13
N ASP A 47 11.85 14.00 14.56
CA ASP A 47 12.88 14.97 14.86
C ASP A 47 12.60 15.50 16.29
N TYR A 48 13.62 15.47 17.17
CA TYR A 48 13.57 15.95 18.56
C TYR A 48 14.10 17.37 18.66
#